data_AF-T0RLH3-F1
#
_entry.id   AF-T0RLH3-F1
#
_cell.length_a   1.000
_cell.length_b   1.000
_cell.length_c   1.000
_cell.angle_alpha   90.00
_cell.angle_beta   90.00
_cell.angle_gamma   90.00
#
_symmetry.space_group_name_H-M   'P 1'
#
loop_
_entity.id
_entity.type
_entity.pdbx_description
1 polymer ?
#
loop_
_entity_poly.entity_id
_entity_poly.type
_entity_poly.pdbx_seq_one_letter_code
_entity_poly.pdbx_strand_id
1 'polypeptide(L)'
;MINNEYDSSFRSVKFLYKRVTDILENQFQLDNFFCPDLGEVSFEDLNVERTVNILMFGSFVRSFFELGHWPFKSIRIWVLSHSVKGFLINEFGLDDKSISVIPRNLILDGIDSPDIDWKENLELIYAGRLNEAKNIECLIHTVHSLQMKYDLNVKLTLLGDFDPQEKVYVEYKKRAQFKVEVISLIESLSWKQAPRILPFIEQDEWTKKEYVNPVFISLSTNIFEDYGVSVQQALNEGWPVIVSGWGGHLDITQDHYQVPYSLITAFDESAYRGEQIASYLLEAKKIRHIIDREFYLADTVEMIEINKMKHRAVKRYGAAAFSIMRSEWNELFFSKEGIQFIERYRKSFTQKEALCHDVLIVSDYYNNKDLFPDVLAFLDGAIQKSIEEKKGLLIFSYIELCSKEVWEKIMKSQRVYLGIRDVKNKLNTSYNKLCELFEEKDIVVLDVGK
;
A
#
# COMPACT_ATOMS: atom_id res chain seq x y z
N MET A 1 23.87 -9.14 17.65
CA MET A 1 22.92 -9.98 16.91
C MET A 1 21.58 -9.82 17.59
N ILE A 2 20.62 -9.18 16.92
CA ILE A 2 19.22 -9.17 17.39
C ILE A 2 18.67 -10.54 16.97
N ASN A 3 18.02 -11.28 17.89
CA ASN A 3 17.37 -12.55 17.56
C ASN A 3 16.22 -12.29 16.58
N ASN A 4 16.49 -12.41 15.28
CA ASN A 4 15.53 -12.18 14.20
C ASN A 4 14.41 -13.25 14.12
N GLU A 5 14.50 -14.33 14.89
CA GLU A 5 13.48 -15.42 14.89
C GLU A 5 12.07 -14.97 15.31
N TYR A 6 11.96 -13.82 15.97
CA TYR A 6 10.66 -13.26 16.39
C TYR A 6 10.08 -12.24 15.40
N ASP A 7 10.76 -11.91 14.30
CA ASP A 7 10.19 -11.01 13.30
C ASP A 7 9.15 -11.76 12.44
N SER A 8 7.88 -11.44 12.62
CA SER A 8 6.77 -12.01 11.83
C SER A 8 6.96 -11.88 10.31
N SER A 9 7.70 -10.87 9.83
CA SER A 9 8.02 -10.73 8.42
C SER A 9 8.94 -11.86 7.93
N PHE A 10 9.90 -12.26 8.76
CA PHE A 10 10.81 -13.36 8.48
C PHE A 10 10.08 -14.70 8.29
N ARG A 11 9.03 -14.94 9.10
CA ARG A 11 8.21 -16.15 8.99
C ARG A 11 7.46 -16.22 7.67
N SER A 12 6.87 -15.10 7.25
CA SER A 12 6.18 -15.00 5.96
C SER A 12 7.15 -15.22 4.80
N VAL A 13 8.35 -14.64 4.88
CA VAL A 13 9.43 -14.84 3.89
C VAL A 13 9.87 -16.30 3.82
N LYS A 14 10.07 -16.97 4.96
CA LYS A 14 10.44 -18.39 5.03
C LYS A 14 9.38 -19.31 4.46
N PHE A 15 8.11 -19.02 4.76
CA PHE A 15 6.97 -19.72 4.18
C PHE A 15 6.96 -19.57 2.64
N LEU A 16 7.07 -18.34 2.14
CA LEU A 16 7.09 -18.04 0.71
C LEU A 16 8.29 -18.68 0.01
N TYR A 17 9.49 -18.57 0.59
CA TYR A 17 10.71 -19.18 0.06
C TYR A 17 10.51 -20.66 -0.22
N LYS A 18 10.09 -21.42 0.81
CA LYS A 18 9.88 -22.86 0.68
C LYS A 18 8.88 -23.20 -0.44
N ARG A 19 7.74 -22.51 -0.47
CA ARG A 19 6.70 -22.77 -1.49
C ARG A 19 7.21 -22.44 -2.90
N VAL A 20 7.90 -21.31 -3.06
CA VAL A 20 8.42 -20.87 -4.35
C VAL A 20 9.51 -21.80 -4.85
N THR A 21 10.47 -22.20 -4.00
CA THR A 21 11.50 -23.16 -4.40
C THR A 21 10.89 -24.50 -4.81
N ASP A 22 9.93 -25.02 -4.05
CA ASP A 22 9.24 -26.27 -4.39
C ASP A 22 8.56 -26.17 -5.77
N ILE A 23 7.92 -25.04 -6.11
CA ILE A 23 7.30 -24.81 -7.43
C ILE A 23 8.36 -24.82 -8.53
N LEU A 24 9.45 -24.08 -8.34
CA LEU A 24 10.49 -23.90 -9.36
C LEU A 24 11.30 -25.18 -9.60
N GLU A 25 11.57 -25.95 -8.55
CA GLU A 25 12.17 -27.28 -8.64
C GLU A 25 11.27 -28.22 -9.44
N ASN A 26 9.98 -28.28 -9.11
CA ASN A 26 9.06 -29.22 -9.74
C ASN A 26 8.71 -28.86 -11.19
N GLN A 27 8.52 -27.57 -11.51
CA GLN A 27 8.09 -27.15 -12.85
C GLN A 27 9.25 -26.96 -13.82
N PHE A 28 10.39 -26.44 -13.35
CA PHE A 28 11.51 -26.08 -14.21
C PHE A 28 12.80 -26.82 -13.90
N GLN A 29 12.81 -27.74 -12.92
CA GLN A 29 14.00 -28.49 -12.49
C GLN A 29 15.16 -27.57 -12.11
N LEU A 30 14.84 -26.44 -11.49
CA LEU A 30 15.82 -25.44 -11.07
C LEU A 30 16.40 -25.79 -9.71
N ASP A 31 17.64 -25.39 -9.48
CA ASP A 31 18.36 -25.46 -8.22
C ASP A 31 19.03 -24.10 -7.91
N ASN A 32 19.93 -24.04 -6.93
CA ASN A 32 20.81 -22.88 -6.71
C ASN A 32 20.03 -21.57 -6.42
N PHE A 33 19.10 -21.62 -5.45
CA PHE A 33 18.24 -20.51 -5.07
C PHE A 33 18.93 -19.59 -4.05
N PHE A 34 18.71 -18.28 -4.19
CA PHE A 34 19.14 -17.30 -3.21
C PHE A 34 18.01 -16.31 -2.92
N CYS A 35 17.65 -16.16 -1.66
CA CYS A 35 16.66 -15.18 -1.20
C CYS A 35 17.34 -14.20 -0.23
N PRO A 36 17.57 -12.94 -0.66
CA PRO A 36 18.25 -11.93 0.17
C PRO A 36 17.55 -11.66 1.50
N ASP A 37 16.23 -11.84 1.54
CA ASP A 37 15.39 -11.58 2.72
C ASP A 37 15.53 -12.65 3.82
N LEU A 38 16.09 -13.82 3.53
CA LEU A 38 16.29 -14.88 4.52
C LEU A 38 17.57 -14.73 5.36
N GLY A 39 18.61 -14.05 4.86
CA GLY A 39 19.87 -13.87 5.59
C GLY A 39 20.60 -15.15 6.05
N GLU A 40 20.09 -16.35 5.77
CA GLU A 40 20.61 -17.65 6.23
C GLU A 40 21.52 -18.34 5.21
N VAL A 41 21.42 -17.98 3.92
CA VAL A 41 22.17 -18.67 2.85
C VAL A 41 23.56 -18.05 2.68
N SER A 42 24.61 -18.83 2.95
CA SER A 42 25.99 -18.43 2.63
C SER A 42 26.24 -18.52 1.13
N PHE A 43 27.04 -17.61 0.57
CA PHE A 43 27.49 -17.74 -0.82
C PHE A 43 28.35 -18.99 -1.06
N GLU A 44 28.91 -19.57 0.01
CA GLU A 44 29.67 -20.83 -0.04
C GLU A 44 28.77 -22.04 -0.36
N ASP A 45 27.49 -21.96 -0.02
CA ASP A 45 26.49 -23.01 -0.30
C ASP A 45 25.97 -22.93 -1.74
N LEU A 46 26.31 -21.87 -2.47
CA LEU A 46 25.86 -21.62 -3.84
C LEU A 46 26.95 -21.93 -4.85
N ASN A 47 26.55 -22.48 -5.99
CA ASN A 47 27.47 -22.61 -7.12
C ASN A 47 27.45 -21.31 -7.92
N VAL A 48 28.38 -20.40 -7.59
CA VAL A 48 28.47 -19.05 -8.18
C VAL A 48 28.86 -19.04 -9.66
N GLU A 49 29.41 -20.15 -10.17
CA GLU A 49 29.76 -20.35 -11.58
C GLU A 49 28.55 -20.76 -12.44
N ARG A 50 27.48 -21.25 -11.80
CA ARG A 50 26.19 -21.56 -12.42
C ARG A 50 25.23 -20.37 -12.28
N THR A 51 24.14 -20.39 -13.04
CA THR A 51 23.07 -19.39 -12.87
C THR A 51 22.44 -19.54 -11.49
N VAL A 52 22.32 -18.43 -10.76
CA VAL A 52 21.66 -18.36 -9.45
C VAL A 52 20.23 -17.87 -9.62
N ASN A 53 19.26 -18.56 -9.02
CA ASN A 53 17.85 -18.18 -9.05
C ASN A 53 17.54 -17.25 -7.86
N ILE A 54 17.46 -15.94 -8.13
CA ILE A 54 17.24 -14.90 -7.11
C ILE A 54 15.75 -14.73 -6.87
N LEU A 55 15.32 -15.00 -5.64
CA LEU A 55 13.94 -14.79 -5.18
C LEU A 55 13.85 -13.44 -4.48
N MET A 56 13.25 -12.45 -5.15
CA MET A 56 13.09 -11.10 -4.64
C MET A 56 11.69 -10.89 -4.07
N PHE A 57 11.60 -10.76 -2.74
CA PHE A 57 10.35 -10.48 -2.03
C PHE A 57 10.35 -9.01 -1.54
N GLY A 58 9.81 -8.75 -0.35
CA GLY A 58 9.55 -7.42 0.18
C GLY A 58 10.72 -6.43 0.14
N SER A 59 12.00 -6.86 0.06
CA SER A 59 13.13 -5.93 -0.08
C SER A 59 13.73 -5.82 -1.49
N PHE A 60 13.01 -6.23 -2.55
CA PHE A 60 13.51 -6.30 -3.93
C PHE A 60 14.27 -5.06 -4.43
N VAL A 61 13.85 -3.86 -4.02
CA VAL A 61 14.54 -2.61 -4.38
C VAL A 61 15.96 -2.59 -3.81
N ARG A 62 16.10 -2.88 -2.52
CA ARG A 62 17.41 -2.97 -1.85
C ARG A 62 18.23 -4.10 -2.47
N SER A 63 17.62 -5.28 -2.65
CA SER A 63 18.27 -6.43 -3.27
C SER A 63 18.86 -6.09 -4.64
N PHE A 64 18.16 -5.30 -5.46
CA PHE A 64 18.67 -4.88 -6.76
C PHE A 64 19.98 -4.08 -6.67
N PHE A 65 20.11 -3.16 -5.70
CA PHE A 65 21.36 -2.43 -5.49
C PHE A 65 22.48 -3.32 -4.93
N GLU A 66 22.12 -4.30 -4.11
CA GLU A 66 23.07 -5.26 -3.53
C GLU A 66 23.61 -6.27 -4.56
N LEU A 67 22.82 -6.62 -5.59
CA LEU A 67 23.18 -7.61 -6.62
C LEU A 67 24.62 -7.46 -7.12
N GLY A 68 25.04 -6.23 -7.44
CA GLY A 68 26.36 -5.98 -8.02
C GLY A 68 27.54 -6.18 -7.04
N HIS A 69 27.27 -6.59 -5.80
CA HIS A 69 28.27 -6.96 -4.80
C HIS A 69 28.31 -8.48 -4.57
N TRP A 70 27.38 -9.24 -5.15
CA TRP A 70 27.34 -10.69 -5.00
C TRP A 70 28.28 -11.36 -6.02
N PRO A 71 28.93 -12.48 -5.64
CA PRO A 71 29.98 -13.11 -6.44
C PRO A 71 29.46 -13.93 -7.63
N PHE A 72 28.23 -13.69 -8.08
CA PHE A 72 27.57 -14.52 -9.09
C PHE A 72 28.07 -14.21 -10.49
N LYS A 73 28.08 -15.22 -11.36
CA LYS A 73 28.35 -15.02 -12.79
C LYS A 73 27.10 -14.55 -13.54
N SER A 74 26.00 -15.26 -13.32
CA SER A 74 24.71 -14.99 -13.96
C SER A 74 23.55 -15.30 -13.03
N ILE A 75 22.39 -14.67 -13.28
CA ILE A 75 21.21 -14.78 -12.43
C ILE A 75 19.92 -14.96 -13.24
N ARG A 76 18.88 -15.46 -12.58
CA ARG A 76 17.47 -15.33 -12.99
C ARG A 76 16.69 -14.68 -11.85
N ILE A 77 15.76 -13.79 -12.18
CA ILE A 77 15.00 -13.04 -11.17
C ILE A 77 13.56 -13.55 -11.11
N TRP A 78 13.10 -13.86 -9.90
CA TRP A 78 11.74 -14.29 -9.60
C TRP A 78 11.11 -13.32 -8.59
N VAL A 79 9.89 -12.88 -8.88
CA VAL A 79 9.13 -11.94 -8.03
C VAL A 79 7.71 -12.44 -7.78
N LEU A 80 7.02 -11.86 -6.80
CA LEU A 80 5.67 -12.30 -6.39
C LEU A 80 4.52 -11.50 -6.99
N SER A 81 4.80 -10.38 -7.68
CA SER A 81 3.76 -9.61 -8.34
C SER A 81 4.20 -8.87 -9.61
N HIS A 82 3.21 -8.60 -10.45
CA HIS A 82 3.36 -7.83 -11.67
C HIS A 82 3.71 -6.37 -11.39
N SER A 83 3.26 -5.81 -10.26
CA SER A 83 3.65 -4.48 -9.79
C SER A 83 5.17 -4.41 -9.56
N VAL A 84 5.75 -5.41 -8.89
CA VAL A 84 7.21 -5.50 -8.67
C VAL A 84 7.95 -5.68 -10.00
N LYS A 85 7.51 -6.63 -10.86
CA LYS A 85 8.11 -6.84 -12.19
C LYS A 85 8.09 -5.54 -13.02
N GLY A 86 6.94 -4.88 -13.09
CA GLY A 86 6.78 -3.63 -13.84
C GLY A 86 7.68 -2.51 -13.29
N PHE A 87 7.83 -2.42 -11.97
CA PHE A 87 8.76 -1.46 -11.37
C PHE A 87 10.21 -1.74 -11.74
N LEU A 88 10.67 -2.99 -11.62
CA LEU A 88 12.05 -3.39 -11.94
C LEU A 88 12.40 -3.10 -13.42
N ILE A 89 11.47 -3.35 -14.34
CA ILE A 89 11.64 -3.03 -15.77
C ILE A 89 11.72 -1.52 -15.97
N ASN A 90 10.71 -0.78 -15.50
CA ASN A 90 10.60 0.65 -15.79
C ASN A 90 11.66 1.50 -15.08
N GLU A 91 12.02 1.12 -13.85
CA GLU A 91 12.89 1.94 -13.02
C GLU A 91 14.37 1.57 -13.17
N PHE A 92 14.67 0.28 -13.36
CA PHE A 92 16.05 -0.20 -13.46
C PHE A 92 16.47 -0.69 -14.85
N GLY A 93 15.52 -0.82 -15.79
CA GLY A 93 15.79 -1.20 -17.17
C GLY A 93 16.15 -2.67 -17.32
N LEU A 94 15.59 -3.53 -16.46
CA LEU A 94 15.64 -4.97 -16.63
C LEU A 94 14.77 -5.40 -17.83
N ASP A 95 15.18 -6.45 -18.53
CA ASP A 95 14.41 -6.98 -19.65
C ASP A 95 13.17 -7.73 -19.14
N ASP A 96 12.04 -7.62 -19.84
CA ASP A 96 10.79 -8.26 -19.41
C ASP A 96 10.94 -9.79 -19.27
N LYS A 97 11.72 -10.43 -20.15
CA LYS A 97 11.94 -11.88 -20.11
C LYS A 97 12.91 -12.30 -19.02
N SER A 98 13.71 -11.38 -18.49
CA SER A 98 14.65 -11.67 -17.41
C SER A 98 14.01 -11.77 -16.01
N ILE A 99 12.73 -11.41 -15.90
CA ILE A 99 11.98 -11.44 -14.65
C ILE A 99 10.71 -12.25 -14.86
N SER A 100 10.54 -13.32 -14.09
CA SER A 100 9.29 -14.09 -14.07
C SER A 100 8.53 -13.84 -12.78
N VAL A 101 7.20 -13.77 -12.88
CA VAL A 101 6.30 -13.60 -11.73
C VAL A 101 5.81 -14.98 -11.34
N ILE A 102 5.95 -15.36 -10.06
CA ILE A 102 5.39 -16.61 -9.54
C ILE A 102 3.86 -16.44 -9.41
N PRO A 103 3.05 -17.25 -10.10
CA PRO A 103 1.60 -17.18 -9.99
C PRO A 103 1.12 -17.47 -8.56
N ARG A 104 0.26 -16.60 -8.03
CA ARG A 104 -0.33 -16.72 -6.68
C ARG A 104 -0.95 -18.08 -6.43
N ASN A 105 -1.74 -18.56 -7.38
CA ASN A 105 -2.44 -19.84 -7.29
C ASN A 105 -1.51 -21.06 -7.26
N LEU A 106 -0.23 -20.91 -7.62
CA LEU A 106 0.74 -22.00 -7.45
C LEU A 106 1.36 -22.04 -6.04
N ILE A 107 1.43 -20.88 -5.36
CA ILE A 107 1.97 -20.78 -3.99
C ILE A 107 0.95 -21.30 -2.98
N LEU A 108 -0.29 -20.83 -3.13
CA LEU A 108 -1.44 -21.24 -2.33
C LEU A 108 -2.67 -21.19 -3.23
N ASP A 109 -3.42 -22.29 -3.26
CA ASP A 109 -4.72 -22.32 -3.92
C ASP A 109 -5.62 -21.24 -3.29
N GLY A 110 -6.47 -20.63 -4.12
CA GLY A 110 -7.47 -19.69 -3.67
C GLY A 110 -8.82 -20.12 -4.22
N ILE A 111 -9.84 -20.07 -3.37
CA ILE A 111 -11.20 -20.46 -3.71
C ILE A 111 -12.02 -19.17 -3.83
N ASP A 112 -12.95 -19.14 -4.80
CA ASP A 112 -13.90 -18.02 -4.89
C ASP A 112 -14.78 -18.00 -3.63
N SER A 113 -14.86 -16.82 -3.00
CA SER A 113 -15.59 -16.64 -1.75
C SER A 113 -17.05 -16.23 -1.98
N PRO A 114 -17.96 -16.44 -1.00
CA PRO A 114 -19.30 -15.87 -1.06
C PRO A 114 -19.27 -14.33 -1.05
N ASP A 115 -20.40 -13.72 -1.39
CA ASP A 115 -20.62 -12.29 -1.15
C ASP A 115 -20.70 -12.00 0.36
N ILE A 116 -20.33 -10.79 0.76
CA ILE A 116 -20.51 -10.31 2.13
C ILE A 116 -21.99 -9.94 2.32
N ASP A 117 -22.69 -10.66 3.21
CA ASP A 117 -24.02 -10.23 3.68
C ASP A 117 -23.90 -9.34 4.92
N TRP A 118 -23.94 -8.03 4.70
CA TRP A 118 -23.88 -7.01 5.76
C TRP A 118 -25.04 -7.08 6.77
N LYS A 119 -26.09 -7.87 6.52
CA LYS A 119 -27.21 -8.09 7.47
C LYS A 119 -26.88 -9.15 8.52
N GLU A 120 -25.89 -9.99 8.27
CA GLU A 120 -25.46 -11.01 9.21
C GLU A 120 -24.53 -10.44 10.29
N ASN A 121 -24.26 -11.26 11.30
CA ASN A 121 -23.24 -10.95 12.29
C ASN A 121 -21.88 -11.25 11.66
N LEU A 122 -21.12 -10.23 11.31
CA LEU A 122 -19.84 -10.39 10.62
C LEU A 122 -18.65 -10.19 11.57
N GLU A 123 -17.59 -10.95 11.33
CA GLU A 123 -16.29 -10.73 11.97
C GLU A 123 -15.25 -10.34 10.93
N LEU A 124 -14.88 -9.06 10.92
CA LEU A 124 -13.77 -8.56 10.14
C LEU A 124 -12.45 -8.96 10.81
N ILE A 125 -11.63 -9.73 10.10
CA ILE A 125 -10.33 -10.22 10.58
C ILE A 125 -9.20 -9.52 9.83
N TYR A 126 -8.29 -8.91 10.57
CA TYR A 126 -6.98 -8.53 10.07
C TYR A 126 -5.92 -9.43 10.70
N ALA A 127 -4.97 -9.94 9.91
CA ALA A 127 -3.85 -10.75 10.39
C ALA A 127 -2.52 -10.25 9.82
N GLY A 128 -1.63 -9.79 10.71
CA GLY A 128 -0.30 -9.30 10.38
C GLY A 128 0.24 -8.33 11.42
N ARG A 129 1.40 -7.72 11.14
CA ARG A 129 1.96 -6.66 11.99
C ARG A 129 0.97 -5.51 12.16
N LEU A 130 0.88 -4.95 13.36
CA LEU A 130 0.08 -3.77 13.64
C LEU A 130 0.98 -2.54 13.59
N ASN A 131 0.97 -1.83 12.46
CA ASN A 131 1.71 -0.60 12.26
C ASN A 131 0.98 0.35 11.30
N GLU A 132 1.49 1.57 11.16
CA GLU A 132 0.90 2.63 10.33
C GLU A 132 0.79 2.24 8.85
N ALA A 133 1.80 1.56 8.29
CA ALA A 133 1.80 1.08 6.91
C ALA A 133 0.71 0.01 6.62
N LYS A 134 0.08 -0.52 7.68
CA LYS A 134 -1.07 -1.43 7.59
C LYS A 134 -2.41 -0.71 7.77
N ASN A 135 -2.40 0.61 7.94
CA ASN A 135 -3.57 1.49 8.11
C ASN A 135 -4.53 1.02 9.22
N ILE A 136 -3.99 0.59 10.35
CA ILE A 136 -4.80 0.06 11.47
C ILE A 136 -5.77 1.12 12.01
N GLU A 137 -5.36 2.38 12.14
CA GLU A 137 -6.28 3.46 12.57
C GLU A 137 -7.45 3.64 11.61
N CYS A 138 -7.18 3.65 10.30
CA CYS A 138 -8.22 3.80 9.28
C CYS A 138 -9.16 2.58 9.26
N LEU A 139 -8.63 1.38 9.48
CA LEU A 139 -9.42 0.16 9.63
C LEU A 139 -10.35 0.24 10.85
N ILE A 140 -9.85 0.72 12.00
CA ILE A 140 -10.66 0.93 13.21
C ILE A 140 -11.80 1.91 12.93
N HIS A 141 -11.50 3.05 12.29
CA HIS A 141 -12.53 4.02 11.90
C HIS A 141 -13.52 3.48 10.88
N THR A 142 -13.08 2.62 9.95
CA THR A 142 -13.97 1.94 9.01
C THR A 142 -15.01 1.11 9.75
N VAL A 143 -14.58 0.26 10.69
CA VAL A 143 -15.50 -0.59 11.46
C VAL A 143 -16.38 0.23 12.40
N HIS A 144 -15.84 1.26 13.03
CA HIS A 144 -16.62 2.20 13.83
C HIS A 144 -17.77 2.80 13.01
N SER A 145 -17.48 3.29 11.80
CA SER A 145 -18.50 3.86 10.91
C SER A 145 -19.54 2.82 10.47
N LEU A 146 -19.13 1.59 10.15
CA LEU A 146 -20.05 0.49 9.85
C LEU A 146 -21.01 0.21 11.02
N GLN A 147 -20.53 0.21 12.27
CA GLN A 147 -21.35 -0.03 13.46
C GLN A 147 -22.27 1.16 13.80
N MET A 148 -21.70 2.36 13.85
CA MET A 148 -22.34 3.53 14.49
C MET A 148 -23.13 4.37 13.50
N LYS A 149 -22.64 4.53 12.26
CA LYS A 149 -23.34 5.31 11.23
C LYS A 149 -24.31 4.45 10.42
N TYR A 150 -23.91 3.23 10.07
CA TYR A 150 -24.70 2.33 9.22
C TYR A 150 -25.46 1.26 10.00
N ASP A 151 -25.42 1.32 11.33
CA ASP A 151 -26.16 0.44 12.25
C ASP A 151 -25.87 -1.07 12.07
N LEU A 152 -24.72 -1.45 11.49
CA LEU A 152 -24.42 -2.86 11.21
C LEU A 152 -23.90 -3.63 12.43
N ASN A 153 -24.08 -4.96 12.42
CA ASN A 153 -23.56 -5.85 13.45
C ASN A 153 -22.23 -6.49 13.04
N VAL A 154 -21.19 -5.67 12.97
CA VAL A 154 -19.85 -6.06 12.56
C VAL A 154 -18.89 -5.93 13.75
N LYS A 155 -18.01 -6.90 13.98
CA LYS A 155 -16.91 -6.80 14.96
C LYS A 155 -15.56 -6.90 14.27
N LEU A 156 -14.53 -6.27 14.85
CA LEU A 156 -13.16 -6.29 14.34
C LEU A 156 -12.25 -7.12 15.25
N THR A 157 -11.50 -8.04 14.67
CA THR A 157 -10.42 -8.77 15.36
C THR A 157 -9.10 -8.50 14.64
N LEU A 158 -8.16 -7.88 15.35
CA LEU A 158 -6.80 -7.58 14.93
C LEU A 158 -5.85 -8.65 15.50
N LEU A 159 -5.29 -9.49 14.63
CA LEU A 159 -4.36 -10.55 14.98
C LEU A 159 -2.92 -10.13 14.65
N GLY A 160 -2.06 -10.08 15.66
CA GLY A 160 -0.64 -9.85 15.47
C GLY A 160 -0.04 -8.87 16.46
N ASP A 161 1.27 -8.70 16.36
CA ASP A 161 2.03 -7.85 17.28
C ASP A 161 2.23 -6.45 16.70
N PHE A 162 2.29 -5.47 17.60
CA PHE A 162 2.72 -4.12 17.25
C PHE A 162 4.21 -4.14 16.90
N ASP A 163 4.56 -3.48 15.79
CA ASP A 163 5.95 -3.42 15.34
C ASP A 163 6.76 -2.49 16.27
N PRO A 164 7.76 -2.99 17.02
CA PRO A 164 8.57 -2.14 17.90
C PRO A 164 9.53 -1.24 17.13
N GLN A 165 9.82 -1.58 15.86
CA GLN A 165 10.66 -0.78 14.98
C GLN A 165 9.76 -0.04 13.99
N GLU A 166 9.20 1.07 14.44
CA GLU A 166 8.45 2.00 13.60
C GLU A 166 9.37 2.65 12.57
N LYS A 167 9.67 1.91 11.51
CA LYS A 167 10.12 2.49 10.26
C LYS A 167 8.87 3.07 9.61
N VAL A 168 8.58 4.32 9.95
CA VAL A 168 7.56 5.10 9.27
C VAL A 168 8.00 5.20 7.82
N TYR A 169 7.21 4.65 6.90
CA TYR A 169 7.44 4.74 5.44
C TYR A 169 6.60 5.86 4.81
N VAL A 170 5.85 6.58 5.63
CA VAL A 170 4.92 7.64 5.23
C VAL A 170 5.21 8.85 6.11
N GLU A 171 6.02 9.77 5.59
CA GLU A 171 6.18 11.16 6.06
C GLU A 171 6.59 11.41 7.53
N TYR A 172 7.77 12.03 7.70
CA TYR A 172 8.28 12.91 8.77
C TYR A 172 8.01 12.71 10.28
N LYS A 173 7.07 11.87 10.75
CA LYS A 173 6.75 11.74 12.18
C LYS A 173 7.10 10.35 12.67
N LYS A 174 8.19 10.23 13.44
CA LYS A 174 8.41 9.04 14.28
C LYS A 174 7.32 9.01 15.36
N ARG A 175 6.37 8.08 15.27
CA ARG A 175 5.24 7.97 16.21
C ARG A 175 5.51 6.91 17.27
N ALA A 176 6.54 7.09 18.11
CA ALA A 176 7.12 6.09 19.03
C ALA A 176 6.15 5.36 20.01
N GLN A 177 4.86 5.64 19.90
CA GLN A 177 3.77 5.16 20.73
C GLN A 177 2.59 4.66 19.87
N PHE A 178 2.77 4.13 18.65
CA PHE A 178 1.65 3.71 17.80
C PHE A 178 0.68 2.75 18.49
N LYS A 179 1.22 1.84 19.32
CA LYS A 179 0.40 0.96 20.18
C LYS A 179 -0.52 1.76 21.13
N VAL A 180 0.02 2.77 21.79
CA VAL A 180 -0.74 3.62 22.73
C VAL A 180 -1.79 4.43 21.98
N GLU A 181 -1.43 4.97 20.80
CA GLU A 181 -2.35 5.71 19.95
C GLU A 181 -3.53 4.84 19.49
N VAL A 182 -3.27 3.62 19.02
CA VAL A 182 -4.32 2.67 18.62
C VAL A 182 -5.21 2.27 19.79
N ILE A 183 -4.64 1.98 20.97
CA ILE A 183 -5.43 1.65 22.17
C ILE A 183 -6.29 2.85 22.59
N SER A 184 -5.68 4.04 22.66
CA SER A 184 -6.37 5.28 23.02
C SER A 184 -7.49 5.59 22.02
N LEU A 185 -7.27 5.35 20.73
CA LEU A 185 -8.29 5.50 19.69
C LEU A 185 -9.49 4.57 19.96
N ILE A 186 -9.24 3.28 20.21
CA ILE A 186 -10.30 2.31 20.53
C ILE A 186 -11.08 2.73 21.78
N GLU A 187 -10.38 3.17 22.84
CA GLU A 187 -11.00 3.62 24.10
C GLU A 187 -11.79 4.92 23.96
N SER A 188 -11.38 5.81 23.05
CA SER A 188 -12.03 7.12 22.83
C SER A 188 -13.33 7.04 22.03
N LEU A 189 -13.52 5.98 21.25
CA LEU A 189 -14.68 5.80 20.38
C LEU A 189 -15.80 5.04 21.10
N SER A 190 -17.05 5.33 20.72
CA SER A 190 -18.22 4.56 21.14
C SER A 190 -18.42 3.33 20.27
N TRP A 191 -18.78 2.18 20.86
CA TRP A 191 -18.91 0.92 20.13
C TRP A 191 -20.19 0.17 20.49
N LYS A 192 -20.74 -0.55 19.51
CA LYS A 192 -21.61 -1.70 19.79
C LYS A 192 -20.78 -2.89 20.23
N GLN A 193 -19.66 -3.11 19.53
CA GLN A 193 -18.67 -4.14 19.83
C GLN A 193 -17.26 -3.59 19.57
N ALA A 194 -16.51 -3.31 20.64
CA ALA A 194 -15.15 -2.77 20.50
C ALA A 194 -14.19 -3.76 19.81
N PRO A 195 -13.22 -3.29 19.01
CA PRO A 195 -12.21 -4.15 18.39
C PRO A 195 -11.44 -4.99 19.41
N ARG A 196 -11.13 -6.23 19.04
CA ARG A 196 -10.28 -7.12 19.82
C ARG A 196 -8.89 -7.15 19.22
N ILE A 197 -7.87 -6.97 20.06
CA ILE A 197 -6.48 -7.20 19.68
C ILE A 197 -6.06 -8.53 20.30
N LEU A 198 -5.72 -9.50 19.46
CA LEU A 198 -5.19 -10.79 19.89
C LEU A 198 -3.70 -10.85 19.52
N PRO A 199 -2.88 -11.54 20.34
CA PRO A 199 -1.47 -11.72 20.01
C PRO A 199 -1.33 -12.48 18.69
N PHE A 200 -0.10 -12.46 18.16
CA PHE A 200 0.26 -13.29 17.02
C PHE A 200 -0.15 -14.76 17.24
N ILE A 201 -0.65 -15.38 16.17
CA ILE A 201 -1.02 -16.79 16.07
C ILE A 201 -0.24 -17.35 14.89
N GLU A 202 0.22 -18.59 14.99
CA GLU A 202 0.97 -19.22 13.91
C GLU A 202 0.21 -19.22 12.59
N GLN A 203 0.98 -19.14 11.51
CA GLN A 203 0.49 -18.77 10.19
C GLN A 203 -0.61 -19.71 9.66
N ASP A 204 -0.59 -20.97 10.06
CA ASP A 204 -1.53 -22.02 9.65
C ASP A 204 -2.62 -22.32 10.68
N GLU A 205 -2.68 -21.58 11.79
CA GLU A 205 -3.64 -21.79 12.87
C GLU A 205 -4.70 -20.70 12.95
N TRP A 206 -4.38 -19.47 12.54
CA TRP A 206 -5.28 -18.35 12.75
C TRP A 206 -6.58 -18.49 11.97
N THR A 207 -6.55 -19.04 10.75
CA THR A 207 -7.76 -19.29 9.95
C THR A 207 -8.63 -20.44 10.48
N LYS A 208 -8.09 -21.30 11.35
CA LYS A 208 -8.80 -22.45 11.93
C LYS A 208 -9.59 -22.10 13.19
N LYS A 209 -9.48 -20.85 13.67
CA LYS A 209 -10.23 -20.39 14.84
C LYS A 209 -11.71 -20.24 14.49
N GLU A 210 -12.55 -20.45 15.49
CA GLU A 210 -14.00 -20.25 15.36
C GLU A 210 -14.31 -18.75 15.29
N TYR A 211 -14.65 -18.30 14.09
CA TYR A 211 -15.14 -16.95 13.81
C TYR A 211 -16.57 -17.02 13.30
N VAL A 212 -17.35 -15.97 13.55
CA VAL A 212 -18.72 -15.87 13.04
C VAL A 212 -18.68 -15.13 11.71
N ASN A 213 -19.04 -15.80 10.62
CA ASN A 213 -19.05 -15.28 9.26
C ASN A 213 -17.79 -14.43 8.95
N PRO A 214 -16.61 -15.05 8.97
CA PRO A 214 -15.35 -14.32 8.88
C PRO A 214 -15.19 -13.66 7.52
N VAL A 215 -14.72 -12.42 7.55
CA VAL A 215 -14.33 -11.65 6.36
C VAL A 215 -12.94 -11.10 6.62
N PHE A 216 -11.97 -11.45 5.77
CA PHE A 216 -10.63 -10.91 5.90
C PHE A 216 -10.58 -9.48 5.36
N ILE A 217 -9.88 -8.58 6.05
CA ILE A 217 -9.69 -7.20 5.61
C ILE A 217 -8.24 -6.75 5.77
N SER A 218 -7.67 -6.15 4.71
CA SER A 218 -6.35 -5.52 4.72
C SER A 218 -6.37 -4.22 3.93
N LEU A 219 -6.21 -3.10 4.63
CA LEU A 219 -6.13 -1.77 4.02
C LEU A 219 -4.66 -1.32 3.85
N SER A 220 -3.71 -2.25 3.75
CA SER A 220 -2.29 -1.90 3.75
C SER A 220 -1.89 -0.95 2.62
N THR A 221 -1.05 0.03 2.97
CA THR A 221 -0.32 0.93 2.06
C THR A 221 1.19 0.67 2.12
N ASN A 222 1.60 -0.48 2.66
CA ASN A 222 3.01 -0.79 2.81
C ASN A 222 3.65 -0.85 1.43
N ILE A 223 4.69 -0.07 1.24
CA ILE A 223 5.43 -0.05 -0.02
C ILE A 223 5.95 -1.43 -0.40
N PHE A 224 6.21 -2.29 0.58
CA PHE A 224 6.68 -3.65 0.38
C PHE A 224 5.55 -4.70 0.33
N GLU A 225 4.31 -4.29 0.12
CA GLU A 225 3.21 -5.23 -0.07
C GLU A 225 3.27 -5.83 -1.48
N ASP A 226 4.00 -6.93 -1.61
CA ASP A 226 4.24 -7.64 -2.87
C ASP A 226 3.38 -8.90 -3.05
N TYR A 227 2.83 -9.46 -1.97
CA TYR A 227 2.02 -10.69 -2.00
C TYR A 227 0.85 -10.72 -1.00
N GLY A 228 1.01 -10.31 0.25
CA GLY A 228 -0.07 -10.45 1.25
C GLY A 228 -0.37 -11.91 1.61
N VAL A 229 0.52 -12.58 2.34
CA VAL A 229 0.38 -14.00 2.70
C VAL A 229 -0.95 -14.29 3.42
N SER A 230 -1.34 -13.46 4.39
CA SER A 230 -2.60 -13.63 5.13
C SER A 230 -3.84 -13.47 4.26
N VAL A 231 -3.78 -12.61 3.23
CA VAL A 231 -4.85 -12.48 2.23
C VAL A 231 -5.07 -13.82 1.52
N GLN A 232 -3.99 -14.43 1.03
CA GLN A 232 -4.09 -15.68 0.29
C GLN A 232 -4.53 -16.85 1.18
N GLN A 233 -4.14 -16.85 2.46
CA GLN A 233 -4.62 -17.84 3.41
C GLN A 233 -6.13 -17.73 3.65
N ALA A 234 -6.67 -16.52 3.78
CA ALA A 234 -8.12 -16.32 3.89
C ALA A 234 -8.85 -16.81 2.63
N LEU A 235 -8.33 -16.50 1.44
CA LEU A 235 -8.89 -16.98 0.17
C LEU A 235 -8.86 -18.52 0.05
N ASN A 236 -7.81 -19.17 0.53
CA ASN A 236 -7.71 -20.63 0.55
C ASN A 236 -8.80 -21.29 1.42
N GLU A 237 -9.22 -20.60 2.47
CA GLU A 237 -10.29 -21.03 3.38
C GLU A 237 -11.69 -20.61 2.88
N GLY A 238 -11.77 -19.98 1.70
CA GLY A 238 -13.01 -19.53 1.08
C GLY A 238 -13.64 -18.30 1.74
N TRP A 239 -12.88 -17.54 2.53
CA TRP A 239 -13.41 -16.34 3.19
C TRP A 239 -13.54 -15.18 2.22
N PRO A 240 -14.60 -14.35 2.33
CA PRO A 240 -14.64 -13.06 1.66
C PRO A 240 -13.47 -12.19 2.09
N VAL A 241 -12.88 -11.48 1.12
CA VAL A 241 -11.66 -10.70 1.31
C VAL A 241 -11.86 -9.28 0.83
N ILE A 242 -11.52 -8.32 1.67
CA ILE A 242 -11.44 -6.89 1.38
C ILE A 242 -9.97 -6.47 1.39
N VAL A 243 -9.45 -5.99 0.27
CA VAL A 243 -8.05 -5.59 0.14
C VAL A 243 -7.89 -4.19 -0.43
N SER A 244 -6.76 -3.55 -0.16
CA SER A 244 -6.36 -2.33 -0.84
C SER A 244 -6.07 -2.56 -2.33
N GLY A 245 -6.40 -1.59 -3.18
CA GLY A 245 -6.02 -1.53 -4.60
C GLY A 245 -4.53 -1.17 -4.80
N TRP A 246 -3.65 -1.91 -4.11
CA TRP A 246 -2.23 -1.60 -3.99
C TRP A 246 -1.34 -2.84 -4.11
N GLY A 247 -0.22 -2.68 -4.82
CA GLY A 247 0.90 -3.61 -4.86
C GLY A 247 0.51 -5.01 -5.29
N GLY A 248 0.89 -6.00 -4.48
CA GLY A 248 0.61 -7.40 -4.72
C GLY A 248 -0.88 -7.77 -4.69
N HIS A 249 -1.73 -6.98 -4.03
CA HIS A 249 -3.17 -7.25 -3.99
C HIS A 249 -3.84 -7.11 -5.36
N LEU A 250 -3.23 -6.34 -6.28
CA LEU A 250 -3.71 -6.20 -7.66
C LEU A 250 -3.63 -7.51 -8.47
N ASP A 251 -2.87 -8.49 -7.97
CA ASP A 251 -2.65 -9.76 -8.63
C ASP A 251 -3.63 -10.86 -8.17
N ILE A 252 -4.57 -10.55 -7.28
CA ILE A 252 -5.58 -11.53 -6.81
C ILE A 252 -6.53 -11.88 -7.97
N THR A 253 -6.62 -13.17 -8.27
CA THR A 253 -7.43 -13.69 -9.39
C THR A 253 -8.77 -14.28 -8.94
N GLN A 254 -8.94 -14.53 -7.65
CA GLN A 254 -10.20 -14.92 -7.02
C GLN A 254 -11.13 -13.71 -6.89
N ASP A 255 -12.42 -14.00 -6.70
CA ASP A 255 -13.40 -13.00 -6.31
C ASP A 255 -13.00 -12.31 -4.99
N HIS A 256 -12.90 -10.98 -5.01
CA HIS A 256 -12.58 -10.18 -3.81
C HIS A 256 -13.16 -8.77 -3.92
N TYR A 257 -13.22 -8.06 -2.79
CA TYR A 257 -13.55 -6.64 -2.73
C TYR A 257 -12.26 -5.84 -2.70
N GLN A 258 -12.15 -4.84 -3.57
CA GLN A 258 -10.97 -3.98 -3.66
C GLN A 258 -11.34 -2.55 -3.28
N VAL A 259 -10.68 -2.02 -2.26
CA VAL A 259 -10.81 -0.62 -1.83
C VAL A 259 -9.83 0.22 -2.66
N PRO A 260 -10.31 1.22 -3.41
CA PRO A 260 -9.46 2.09 -4.20
C PRO A 260 -8.34 2.72 -3.38
N TYR A 261 -7.12 2.73 -3.91
CA TYR A 261 -5.95 3.30 -3.23
C TYR A 261 -6.19 4.77 -2.86
N SER A 262 -6.90 5.53 -3.69
CA SER A 262 -7.19 6.93 -3.40
C SER A 262 -8.01 7.13 -2.12
N LEU A 263 -8.87 6.17 -1.74
CA LEU A 263 -9.63 6.26 -0.48
C LEU A 263 -8.76 5.91 0.74
N ILE A 264 -7.71 5.13 0.52
CA ILE A 264 -6.82 4.66 1.57
C ILE A 264 -5.73 5.68 1.85
N THR A 265 -5.27 6.43 0.85
CA THR A 265 -4.21 7.43 1.02
C THR A 265 -4.71 8.87 0.97
N ALA A 266 -6.04 9.08 1.01
CA ALA A 266 -6.61 10.38 0.74
C ALA A 266 -5.98 11.50 1.60
N PHE A 267 -5.95 11.40 2.94
CA PHE A 267 -5.42 12.45 3.85
C PHE A 267 -4.80 11.85 5.10
N ASP A 268 -4.17 12.69 5.92
CA ASP A 268 -3.72 12.30 7.28
C ASP A 268 -4.87 11.89 8.20
N GLU A 269 -6.12 12.28 7.91
CA GLU A 269 -7.27 11.98 8.76
C GLU A 269 -7.82 10.56 8.51
N SER A 270 -7.43 9.63 9.38
CA SER A 270 -7.88 8.23 9.35
C SER A 270 -9.39 8.08 9.59
N ALA A 271 -10.00 8.97 10.37
CA ALA A 271 -11.45 9.02 10.62
C ALA A 271 -12.27 9.18 9.34
N TYR A 272 -12.00 10.24 8.59
CA TYR A 272 -12.72 10.53 7.35
C TYR A 272 -12.54 9.42 6.31
N ARG A 273 -11.29 8.96 6.11
CA ARG A 273 -11.01 7.85 5.20
C ARG A 273 -11.79 6.59 5.61
N GLY A 274 -11.83 6.27 6.90
CA GLY A 274 -12.57 5.12 7.39
C GLY A 274 -14.07 5.22 7.07
N GLU A 275 -14.66 6.40 7.18
CA GLU A 275 -16.06 6.63 6.80
C GLU A 275 -16.32 6.48 5.29
N GLN A 276 -15.43 7.03 4.45
CA GLN A 276 -15.51 6.86 3.01
C GLN A 276 -15.40 5.39 2.61
N ILE A 277 -14.46 4.66 3.20
CA ILE A 277 -14.28 3.23 2.94
C ILE A 277 -15.51 2.45 3.42
N ALA A 278 -16.06 2.75 4.60
CA ALA A 278 -17.28 2.12 5.09
C ALA A 278 -18.45 2.35 4.12
N SER A 279 -18.65 3.58 3.65
CA SER A 279 -19.67 3.90 2.64
C SER A 279 -19.48 3.12 1.34
N TYR A 280 -18.24 3.10 0.83
CA TYR A 280 -17.87 2.38 -0.37
C TYR A 280 -18.15 0.87 -0.26
N LEU A 281 -17.82 0.25 0.87
CA LEU A 281 -17.95 -1.20 1.08
C LEU A 281 -19.40 -1.71 1.03
N LEU A 282 -20.38 -0.87 1.37
CA LEU A 282 -21.80 -1.24 1.32
C LEU A 282 -22.32 -1.42 -0.11
N GLU A 283 -21.62 -0.85 -1.09
CA GLU A 283 -22.01 -0.85 -2.50
C GLU A 283 -20.97 -1.50 -3.41
N ALA A 284 -19.79 -1.77 -2.86
CA ALA A 284 -18.70 -2.44 -3.54
C ALA A 284 -19.19 -3.79 -4.06
N LYS A 285 -18.79 -4.09 -5.30
CA LYS A 285 -19.02 -5.38 -5.92
C LYS A 285 -17.72 -6.16 -5.88
N LYS A 286 -17.83 -7.48 -5.79
CA LYS A 286 -16.67 -8.34 -6.01
C LYS A 286 -16.12 -8.07 -7.40
N ILE A 287 -14.80 -8.04 -7.48
CA ILE A 287 -14.06 -8.00 -8.73
C ILE A 287 -13.26 -9.27 -8.88
N ARG A 288 -12.95 -9.58 -10.13
CA ARG A 288 -12.10 -10.70 -10.51
C ARG A 288 -11.11 -10.22 -11.54
N HIS A 289 -9.82 -10.34 -11.26
CA HIS A 289 -8.80 -10.03 -12.24
C HIS A 289 -8.51 -11.26 -13.10
N ILE A 290 -8.62 -11.08 -14.42
CA ILE A 290 -8.14 -12.06 -15.39
C ILE A 290 -6.69 -11.69 -15.68
N ILE A 291 -5.77 -12.46 -15.11
CA ILE A 291 -4.34 -12.33 -15.38
C ILE A 291 -3.98 -13.38 -16.41
N ASP A 292 -4.13 -13.02 -17.67
CA ASP A 292 -3.70 -13.85 -18.81
C ASP A 292 -2.22 -13.59 -19.06
N ARG A 293 -1.36 -14.19 -18.23
CA ARG A 293 0.09 -14.10 -18.38
C ARG A 293 0.70 -15.47 -18.19
N GLU A 294 1.56 -15.83 -19.13
CA GLU A 294 2.27 -17.11 -19.09
C GLU A 294 3.23 -17.15 -17.90
N PHE A 295 3.25 -18.28 -17.20
CA PHE A 295 4.31 -18.59 -16.25
C PHE A 295 5.46 -19.26 -17.01
N TYR A 296 6.60 -18.59 -17.10
CA TYR A 296 7.72 -19.01 -17.93
C TYR A 296 9.04 -19.00 -17.15
N LEU A 297 10.01 -19.74 -17.70
CA LEU A 297 11.39 -19.73 -17.23
C LEU A 297 12.07 -18.40 -17.60
N ALA A 298 12.44 -17.60 -16.60
CA ALA A 298 13.13 -16.34 -16.83
C ALA A 298 14.46 -16.52 -17.58
N ASP A 299 14.75 -15.59 -18.50
CA ASP A 299 16.03 -15.53 -19.18
C ASP A 299 17.16 -15.22 -18.19
N THR A 300 18.33 -15.82 -18.45
CA THR A 300 19.53 -15.59 -17.65
C THR A 300 20.12 -14.21 -17.95
N VAL A 301 20.50 -13.46 -16.91
CA VAL A 301 21.20 -12.17 -17.01
C VAL A 301 22.61 -12.29 -16.47
N GLU A 302 23.60 -11.89 -17.26
CA GLU A 302 24.99 -11.81 -16.82
C GLU A 302 25.17 -10.66 -15.82
N MET A 303 25.96 -10.88 -14.78
CA MET A 303 26.17 -9.87 -13.72
C MET A 303 26.84 -8.58 -14.23
N ILE A 304 27.54 -8.63 -15.36
CA ILE A 304 28.08 -7.44 -16.02
C ILE A 304 26.97 -6.48 -16.47
N GLU A 305 25.82 -7.00 -16.94
CA GLU A 305 24.69 -6.18 -17.37
C GLU A 305 23.94 -5.60 -16.17
N ILE A 306 23.76 -6.39 -15.10
CA ILE A 306 23.22 -5.92 -13.82
C ILE A 306 24.06 -4.77 -13.27
N ASN A 307 25.39 -4.90 -13.29
CA ASN A 307 26.29 -3.84 -12.83
C ASN A 307 26.16 -2.55 -13.66
N LYS A 308 25.97 -2.65 -14.98
CA LYS A 308 25.69 -1.49 -15.84
C LYS A 308 24.36 -0.85 -15.48
N MET A 309 23.30 -1.64 -15.26
CA MET A 309 21.97 -1.15 -14.85
C MET A 309 22.05 -0.44 -13.49
N LYS A 310 22.70 -1.05 -12.50
CA LYS A 310 22.95 -0.44 -11.18
C LYS A 310 23.70 0.88 -11.31
N HIS A 311 24.76 0.93 -12.11
CA HIS A 311 25.53 2.17 -12.30
C HIS A 311 24.67 3.28 -12.92
N ARG A 312 23.79 2.96 -13.88
CA ARG A 312 22.82 3.91 -14.44
C ARG A 312 21.84 4.40 -13.37
N ALA A 313 21.32 3.50 -12.54
CA ALA A 313 20.42 3.85 -11.43
C ALA A 313 21.12 4.79 -10.42
N VAL A 314 22.34 4.46 -9.99
CA VAL A 314 23.14 5.31 -9.09
C VAL A 314 23.39 6.69 -9.71
N LYS A 315 23.74 6.75 -11.00
CA LYS A 315 23.93 8.02 -11.71
C LYS A 315 22.64 8.84 -11.79
N ARG A 316 21.48 8.19 -11.91
CA ARG A 316 20.16 8.83 -11.98
C ARG A 316 19.73 9.41 -10.63
N TYR A 317 19.95 8.71 -9.53
CA TYR A 317 19.46 9.12 -8.20
C TYR A 317 20.51 9.83 -7.34
N GLY A 318 21.78 9.80 -7.73
CA GLY A 318 22.87 10.41 -6.97
C GLY A 318 22.92 9.85 -5.54
N ALA A 319 22.94 10.74 -4.55
CA ALA A 319 23.01 10.36 -3.15
C ALA A 319 21.81 9.53 -2.68
N ALA A 320 20.63 9.74 -3.26
CA ALA A 320 19.42 9.00 -2.88
C ALA A 320 19.55 7.49 -3.15
N ALA A 321 20.40 7.07 -4.10
CA ALA A 321 20.66 5.65 -4.32
C ALA A 321 21.21 4.93 -3.07
N PHE A 322 22.01 5.62 -2.25
CA PHE A 322 22.54 5.04 -1.00
C PHE A 322 21.46 4.89 0.06
N SER A 323 20.53 5.85 0.15
CA SER A 323 19.36 5.74 1.03
C SER A 323 18.44 4.60 0.60
N ILE A 324 18.22 4.42 -0.71
CA ILE A 324 17.47 3.28 -1.26
C ILE A 324 18.14 1.95 -0.87
N MET A 325 19.46 1.84 -1.10
CA MET A 325 20.24 0.64 -0.80
C MET A 325 20.21 0.28 0.70
N ARG A 326 20.13 1.28 1.59
CA ARG A 326 20.03 1.08 3.04
C ARG A 326 18.60 0.90 3.55
N SER A 327 17.60 0.87 2.65
CA SER A 327 16.17 0.90 3.00
C SER A 327 15.80 2.08 3.92
N GLU A 328 16.46 3.22 3.75
CA GLU A 328 16.22 4.46 4.48
C GLU A 328 15.21 5.33 3.71
N TRP A 329 13.97 4.86 3.62
CA TRP A 329 12.93 5.48 2.81
C TRP A 329 12.60 6.92 3.23
N ASN A 330 12.70 7.23 4.52
CA ASN A 330 12.54 8.59 5.02
C ASN A 330 13.57 9.56 4.44
N GLU A 331 14.79 9.07 4.20
CA GLU A 331 15.85 9.92 3.67
C GLU A 331 15.61 10.32 2.21
N LEU A 332 14.79 9.56 1.49
CA LEU A 332 14.45 9.86 0.10
C LEU A 332 13.61 11.13 -0.03
N PHE A 333 12.80 11.46 0.98
CA PHE A 333 11.99 12.67 0.98
C PHE A 333 12.81 13.96 1.13
N PHE A 334 14.10 13.88 1.52
CA PHE A 334 14.98 15.06 1.61
C PHE A 334 15.67 15.42 0.29
N SER A 335 15.43 14.67 -0.79
CA SER A 335 16.04 14.94 -2.09
C SER A 335 14.99 14.94 -3.19
N LYS A 336 15.20 15.78 -4.21
CA LYS A 336 14.32 15.83 -5.39
C LYS A 336 14.28 14.47 -6.09
N GLU A 337 15.43 13.82 -6.24
CA GLU A 337 15.57 12.52 -6.89
C GLU A 337 14.86 11.41 -6.12
N GLY A 338 14.93 11.44 -4.78
CA GLY A 338 14.26 10.47 -3.91
C GLY A 338 12.73 10.63 -3.89
N ILE A 339 12.22 11.86 -3.85
CA ILE A 339 10.78 12.13 -4.02
C ILE A 339 10.29 11.58 -5.36
N GLN A 340 10.98 11.91 -6.45
CA GLN A 340 10.65 11.42 -7.78
C GLN A 340 10.71 9.88 -7.89
N PHE A 341 11.62 9.24 -7.16
CA PHE A 341 11.69 7.78 -7.06
C PHE A 341 10.45 7.22 -6.36
N ILE A 342 10.06 7.78 -5.21
CA ILE A 342 8.87 7.36 -4.46
C ILE A 342 7.59 7.55 -5.28
N GLU A 343 7.46 8.65 -6.03
CA GLU A 343 6.32 8.89 -6.92
C GLU A 343 6.21 7.81 -8.00
N ARG A 344 7.32 7.48 -8.67
CA ARG A 344 7.34 6.40 -9.68
C ARG A 344 7.11 5.02 -9.08
N TYR A 345 7.60 4.80 -7.86
CA TYR A 345 7.32 3.61 -7.07
C TYR A 345 5.81 3.49 -6.84
N ARG A 346 5.19 4.49 -6.22
CA ARG A 346 3.76 4.54 -5.96
C ARG A 346 2.96 4.29 -7.24
N LYS A 347 3.29 5.00 -8.32
CA LYS A 347 2.61 4.83 -9.61
C LYS A 347 2.69 3.41 -10.18
N SER A 348 3.74 2.66 -9.88
CA SER A 348 3.90 1.26 -10.33
C SER A 348 3.10 0.28 -9.48
N PHE A 349 2.68 0.69 -8.28
CA PHE A 349 1.97 -0.13 -7.29
C PHE A 349 0.50 0.26 -7.12
N THR A 350 0.06 1.42 -7.60
CA THR A 350 -1.35 1.80 -7.61
C THR A 350 -2.05 1.22 -8.82
N GLN A 351 -3.29 0.75 -8.64
CA GLN A 351 -4.21 0.57 -9.77
C GLN A 351 -4.32 1.88 -10.56
N LYS A 352 -4.33 1.80 -11.90
CA LYS A 352 -4.71 2.95 -12.73
C LYS A 352 -6.20 3.18 -12.57
N GLU A 353 -6.57 3.88 -11.50
CA GLU A 353 -7.95 4.23 -11.24
C GLU A 353 -8.39 5.30 -12.23
N ALA A 354 -9.53 5.04 -12.89
CA ALA A 354 -10.30 6.06 -13.59
C ALA A 354 -11.32 6.71 -12.62
N LEU A 355 -11.02 6.73 -11.33
CA LEU A 355 -11.85 7.47 -10.40
C LEU A 355 -11.78 8.94 -10.78
N CYS A 356 -12.93 9.51 -11.10
CA CYS A 356 -13.04 10.93 -11.20
C CYS A 356 -13.06 11.48 -9.79
N HIS A 357 -11.92 11.96 -9.30
CA HIS A 357 -11.86 12.63 -8.02
C HIS A 357 -12.48 14.02 -8.14
N ASP A 358 -13.16 14.43 -7.08
CA ASP A 358 -13.24 15.85 -6.80
C ASP A 358 -11.93 16.27 -6.12
N VAL A 359 -11.51 17.50 -6.35
CA VAL A 359 -10.34 18.06 -5.68
C VAL A 359 -10.81 19.14 -4.72
N LEU A 360 -10.26 19.15 -3.52
CA LEU A 360 -10.41 20.21 -2.55
C LEU A 360 -9.03 20.85 -2.34
N ILE A 361 -8.96 22.16 -2.46
CA ILE A 361 -7.74 22.92 -2.23
C ILE A 361 -7.98 23.73 -0.97
N VAL A 362 -7.21 23.45 0.07
CA VAL A 362 -7.26 24.18 1.33
C VAL A 362 -6.05 25.08 1.47
N SER A 363 -6.31 26.26 2.03
CA SER A 363 -5.26 27.21 2.39
C SER A 363 -4.21 26.61 3.33
N ASP A 364 -3.04 27.25 3.39
CA ASP A 364 -1.89 26.93 4.29
C ASP A 364 -2.27 26.74 5.77
N TYR A 365 -3.50 27.12 6.15
CA TYR A 365 -4.06 26.96 7.47
C TYR A 365 -4.56 25.55 7.77
N TYR A 366 -4.54 24.58 6.83
CA TYR A 366 -4.93 23.20 7.10
C TYR A 366 -4.17 22.59 8.30
N ASN A 367 -2.87 22.85 8.39
CA ASN A 367 -2.03 22.40 9.50
C ASN A 367 -2.37 23.08 10.84
N ASN A 368 -3.18 24.15 10.81
CA ASN A 368 -3.66 24.91 11.94
C ASN A 368 -5.20 24.94 11.99
N LYS A 369 -5.87 23.96 11.38
CA LYS A 369 -7.34 23.90 11.26
C LYS A 369 -8.07 24.08 12.60
N ASP A 370 -7.46 23.63 13.71
CA ASP A 370 -8.01 23.79 15.06
C ASP A 370 -8.11 25.26 15.51
N LEU A 371 -7.32 26.15 14.89
CA LEU A 371 -7.40 27.59 15.11
C LEU A 371 -8.47 28.27 14.25
N PHE A 372 -9.09 27.54 13.31
CA PHE A 372 -9.98 28.07 12.29
C PHE A 372 -11.21 27.19 12.09
N PRO A 373 -12.23 27.32 12.97
CA PRO A 373 -13.46 26.51 12.92
C PRO A 373 -14.16 26.52 11.56
N ASP A 374 -14.12 27.64 10.83
CA ASP A 374 -14.77 27.75 9.52
C ASP A 374 -14.06 26.91 8.44
N VAL A 375 -12.74 26.74 8.54
CA VAL A 375 -11.97 25.85 7.64
C VAL A 375 -12.34 24.39 7.92
N LEU A 376 -12.48 24.02 9.19
CA LEU A 376 -12.96 22.70 9.59
C LEU A 376 -14.38 22.43 9.09
N ALA A 377 -15.32 23.36 9.31
CA ALA A 377 -16.69 23.22 8.83
C ALA A 377 -16.77 23.10 7.30
N PHE A 378 -15.92 23.84 6.57
CA PHE A 378 -15.83 23.74 5.12
C PHE A 378 -15.23 22.40 4.66
N LEU A 379 -14.14 21.97 5.30
CA LEU A 379 -13.55 20.65 5.07
C LEU A 379 -14.62 19.60 5.25
N ASP A 380 -15.27 19.55 6.42
CA ASP A 380 -16.35 18.63 6.77
C ASP A 380 -17.49 18.65 5.75
N GLY A 381 -17.89 19.84 5.28
CA GLY A 381 -18.93 20.00 4.26
C GLY A 381 -18.54 19.41 2.90
N ALA A 382 -17.33 19.70 2.42
CA ALA A 382 -16.81 19.15 1.17
C ALA A 382 -16.60 17.62 1.28
N ILE A 383 -16.13 17.19 2.44
CA ILE A 383 -15.93 15.80 2.85
C ILE A 383 -17.24 15.02 2.79
N GLN A 384 -18.27 15.53 3.47
CA GLN A 384 -19.59 14.95 3.57
C GLN A 384 -20.27 14.90 2.21
N LYS A 385 -20.16 15.97 1.42
CA LYS A 385 -20.66 16.01 0.05
C LYS A 385 -19.97 14.96 -0.84
N SER A 386 -18.65 14.82 -0.73
CA SER A 386 -17.91 13.79 -1.47
C SER A 386 -18.33 12.37 -1.08
N ILE A 387 -18.64 12.13 0.21
CA ILE A 387 -19.22 10.87 0.69
C ILE A 387 -20.60 10.63 0.07
N GLU A 388 -21.51 11.62 0.16
CA GLU A 388 -22.88 11.53 -0.35
C GLU A 388 -22.91 11.23 -1.85
N GLU A 389 -21.99 11.85 -2.60
CA GLU A 389 -21.87 11.70 -4.05
C GLU A 389 -20.95 10.54 -4.45
N LYS A 390 -20.37 9.83 -3.46
CA LYS A 390 -19.49 8.66 -3.64
C LYS A 390 -18.31 8.92 -4.57
N LYS A 391 -17.74 10.11 -4.45
CA LYS A 391 -16.53 10.49 -5.16
C LYS A 391 -15.34 10.43 -4.22
N GLY A 392 -14.19 10.09 -4.75
CA GLY A 392 -12.94 10.31 -4.03
C GLY A 392 -12.69 11.80 -3.94
N LEU A 393 -12.28 12.27 -2.76
CA LEU A 393 -11.84 13.64 -2.56
C LEU A 393 -10.32 13.63 -2.48
N LEU A 394 -9.66 14.52 -3.23
CA LEU A 394 -8.23 14.82 -3.13
C LEU A 394 -8.07 16.21 -2.55
N ILE A 395 -7.53 16.33 -1.34
CA ILE A 395 -7.30 17.58 -0.61
C ILE A 395 -5.83 17.92 -0.76
N PHE A 396 -5.55 19.09 -1.32
CA PHE A 396 -4.21 19.62 -1.43
C PHE A 396 -4.11 20.88 -0.58
N SER A 397 -3.02 21.00 0.15
CA SER A 397 -2.60 22.29 0.68
C SER A 397 -2.22 23.23 -0.46
N TYR A 398 -2.34 24.53 -0.21
CA TYR A 398 -1.96 25.54 -1.19
C TYR A 398 -0.47 25.44 -1.60
N ILE A 399 0.42 25.01 -0.71
CA ILE A 399 1.84 24.77 -1.01
C ILE A 399 2.01 23.69 -2.10
N GLU A 400 1.18 22.65 -2.07
CA GLU A 400 1.24 21.54 -3.02
C GLU A 400 0.84 21.93 -4.45
N LEU A 401 0.16 23.06 -4.63
CA LEU A 401 -0.17 23.61 -5.95
C LEU A 401 1.07 24.02 -6.76
N CYS A 402 2.26 24.03 -6.16
CA CYS A 402 3.50 24.22 -6.92
C CYS A 402 3.86 22.96 -7.75
N SER A 403 3.22 21.81 -7.48
CA SER A 403 3.49 20.55 -8.17
C SER A 403 2.70 20.42 -9.47
N LYS A 404 3.42 20.14 -10.56
CA LYS A 404 2.81 19.83 -11.87
C LYS A 404 1.82 18.65 -11.78
N GLU A 405 2.11 17.65 -10.95
CA GLU A 405 1.23 16.48 -10.79
C GLU A 405 -0.09 16.86 -10.13
N VAL A 406 -0.04 17.72 -9.11
CA VAL A 406 -1.25 18.23 -8.44
C VAL A 406 -2.11 18.99 -9.44
N TRP A 407 -1.49 19.80 -10.29
CA TRP A 407 -2.19 20.42 -11.43
C TRP A 407 -2.78 19.41 -12.40
N GLU A 408 -2.08 18.33 -12.76
CA GLU A 408 -2.65 17.30 -13.62
C GLU A 408 -3.87 16.61 -12.98
N LYS A 409 -3.88 16.42 -11.66
CA LYS A 409 -5.04 15.87 -10.91
C LYS A 409 -6.20 16.85 -10.89
N ILE A 410 -5.94 18.11 -10.57
CA ILE A 410 -6.90 19.23 -10.65
C ILE A 410 -7.51 19.33 -12.06
N MET A 411 -6.68 19.26 -13.11
CA MET A 411 -7.16 19.37 -14.48
C MET A 411 -7.97 18.15 -14.92
N LYS A 412 -7.82 16.99 -14.26
CA LYS A 412 -8.64 15.80 -14.49
C LYS A 412 -9.87 15.70 -13.58
N SER A 413 -9.95 16.49 -12.51
CA SER A 413 -11.05 16.44 -11.56
C SER A 413 -12.36 16.93 -12.18
N GLN A 414 -13.49 16.42 -11.71
CA GLN A 414 -14.79 16.93 -12.15
C GLN A 414 -15.09 18.28 -11.51
N ARG A 415 -14.78 18.41 -10.22
CA ARG A 415 -14.98 19.62 -9.44
C ARG A 415 -13.73 19.98 -8.66
N VAL A 416 -13.61 21.27 -8.38
CA VAL A 416 -12.59 21.81 -7.49
C VAL A 416 -13.30 22.65 -6.42
N TYR A 417 -13.13 22.26 -5.16
CA TYR A 417 -13.51 23.05 -4.00
C TYR A 417 -12.30 23.90 -3.61
N LEU A 418 -12.49 25.20 -3.40
CA LEU A 418 -11.40 26.11 -3.05
C LEU A 418 -11.72 26.79 -1.72
N GLY A 419 -11.05 26.36 -0.65
CA GLY A 419 -11.13 26.97 0.68
C GLY A 419 -9.91 27.82 0.96
N ILE A 420 -9.93 29.06 0.46
CA ILE A 420 -8.86 30.02 0.70
C ILE A 420 -9.38 31.08 1.67
N ARG A 421 -8.67 31.25 2.79
CA ARG A 421 -8.91 32.38 3.69
C ARG A 421 -8.14 33.60 3.18
N ASP A 422 -8.87 34.69 2.98
CA ASP A 422 -8.43 35.97 2.44
C ASP A 422 -7.09 36.47 3.03
N VAL A 423 -5.97 36.21 2.33
CA VAL A 423 -4.69 36.89 2.58
C VAL A 423 -4.72 38.17 1.75
N LYS A 424 -5.48 39.17 2.21
CA LYS A 424 -5.79 40.45 1.53
C LYS A 424 -4.64 41.17 0.82
N ASN A 425 -3.38 40.78 1.00
CA ASN A 425 -2.23 41.52 0.46
C ASN A 425 -1.06 40.70 -0.12
N LYS A 426 -1.10 39.37 -0.27
CA LYS A 426 0.09 38.62 -0.78
C LYS A 426 -0.12 37.54 -1.85
N LEU A 427 -1.34 37.10 -2.15
CA LEU A 427 -1.56 35.92 -3.02
C LEU A 427 -2.34 36.19 -4.32
N ASN A 428 -2.55 37.47 -4.67
CA ASN A 428 -3.45 37.89 -5.74
C ASN A 428 -3.13 37.26 -7.12
N THR A 429 -1.85 37.09 -7.48
CA THR A 429 -1.51 36.59 -8.83
C THR A 429 -1.71 35.09 -9.03
N SER A 430 -1.42 34.25 -8.03
CA SER A 430 -1.63 32.80 -8.17
C SER A 430 -3.09 32.43 -7.99
N TYR A 431 -3.79 33.12 -7.09
CA TYR A 431 -5.23 32.97 -6.89
C TYR A 431 -6.03 33.40 -8.14
N ASN A 432 -5.74 34.57 -8.71
CA ASN A 432 -6.43 35.01 -9.92
C ASN A 432 -6.12 34.09 -11.10
N LYS A 433 -4.88 33.60 -11.24
CA LYS A 433 -4.56 32.58 -12.24
C LYS A 433 -5.30 31.27 -12.02
N LEU A 434 -5.42 30.82 -10.77
CA LEU A 434 -6.24 29.66 -10.42
C LEU A 434 -7.67 29.92 -10.90
N CYS A 435 -8.32 31.00 -10.45
CA CYS A 435 -9.68 31.37 -10.86
C CYS A 435 -9.85 31.49 -12.39
N GLU A 436 -8.92 32.11 -13.10
CA GLU A 436 -8.92 32.24 -14.57
C GLU A 436 -8.79 30.89 -15.29
N LEU A 437 -7.91 30.00 -14.83
CA LEU A 437 -7.76 28.62 -15.35
C LEU A 437 -9.00 27.75 -15.14
N PHE A 438 -9.91 28.23 -14.32
CA PHE A 438 -10.98 27.48 -13.68
C PHE A 438 -12.37 27.93 -14.10
N GLU A 439 -12.49 29.03 -14.84
CA GLU A 439 -13.75 29.48 -15.45
C GLU A 439 -14.38 28.41 -16.37
N GLU A 440 -13.61 27.41 -16.82
CA GLU A 440 -14.08 26.29 -17.66
C GLU A 440 -14.58 25.07 -16.87
N LYS A 441 -14.50 25.05 -15.52
CA LYS A 441 -14.93 23.92 -14.67
C LYS A 441 -16.01 24.31 -13.67
N ASP A 442 -16.81 23.33 -13.24
CA ASP A 442 -17.77 23.51 -12.14
C ASP A 442 -17.01 23.65 -10.82
N ILE A 443 -16.82 24.91 -10.40
CA ILE A 443 -15.98 25.26 -9.26
C ILE A 443 -16.80 25.92 -8.20
N VAL A 444 -16.69 25.33 -7.01
CA VAL A 444 -17.30 25.84 -5.80
C VAL A 444 -16.21 26.56 -5.03
N VAL A 445 -16.07 27.86 -5.29
CA VAL A 445 -15.22 28.74 -4.47
C VAL A 445 -15.99 29.09 -3.22
N LEU A 446 -15.46 28.74 -2.06
CA LEU A 446 -15.98 29.16 -0.77
C LEU A 446 -14.94 30.07 -0.11
N ASP A 447 -15.24 31.36 -0.14
CA ASP A 447 -14.45 32.38 0.57
C ASP A 447 -14.69 32.19 2.07
N VAL A 448 -13.76 31.52 2.76
CA VAL A 448 -13.86 31.22 4.21
C VAL A 448 -13.79 32.50 5.06
N GLY A 449 -13.65 33.69 4.43
CA GLY A 449 -13.70 35.00 5.08
C GLY A 449 -15.02 35.76 4.98
N LYS A 450 -16.04 35.21 4.32
CA LYS A 450 -17.39 35.80 4.13
C LYS A 450 -18.48 34.78 4.38
#